data_AF-A0A8S3F930-F1
#
_entry.id   AF-A0A8S3F930-F1
#
_cell.length_a   1.000
_cell.length_b   1.000
_cell.length_c   1.000
_cell.angle_alpha   90.00
_cell.angle_beta   90.00
_cell.angle_gamma   90.00
#
_symmetry.space_group_name_H-M   'P 1'
#
loop_
_entity.id
_entity.type
_entity.pdbx_description
1 polymer ?
#
loop_
_entity_poly.entity_id
_entity_poly.type
_entity_poly.pdbx_seq_one_letter_code
_entity_poly.pdbx_strand_id
1 'polypeptide(L)' 'MQQNNTSSINGSNEIIIAKFNYNAQENHELSIVKNERLILLDDKCLWWKVKRIDSDENG' A
#
# COMPACT_ATOMS: atom_id res chain seq x y z
N MET A 1 0.28 -4.52 -11.63
CA MET A 1 -1.10 -4.03 -11.41
C MET A 1 -1.29 -2.78 -12.26
N GLN A 2 -2.36 -2.67 -13.05
CA GLN A 2 -2.56 -1.53 -13.97
C GLN A 2 -2.82 -0.22 -13.21
N GLN A 3 -2.11 0.81 -13.69
CA GLN A 3 -1.90 2.13 -13.10
C GLN A 3 -3.18 3.00 -13.22
N ASN A 4 -3.56 3.66 -12.13
CA ASN A 4 -4.55 4.72 -12.14
C ASN A 4 -3.88 6.01 -11.64
N ASN A 5 -3.88 7.05 -12.48
CA ASN A 5 -3.54 8.44 -12.20
C ASN A 5 -3.62 8.87 -10.73
N THR A 6 -2.54 9.45 -10.21
CA THR A 6 -2.62 10.52 -9.20
C THR A 6 -1.44 11.48 -9.41
N SER A 7 -1.75 12.69 -9.88
CA SER A 7 -0.79 13.78 -10.02
C SER A 7 -0.62 14.48 -8.68
N SER A 8 0.61 14.43 -8.14
CA SER A 8 1.20 15.36 -7.15
C SER A 8 0.31 15.86 -6.00
N ILE A 9 0.56 15.37 -4.78
CA ILE A 9 0.62 16.26 -3.60
C ILE A 9 1.89 15.96 -2.79
N ASN A 10 2.72 17.00 -2.66
CA ASN A 10 3.84 17.09 -1.75
C ASN A 10 3.38 16.88 -0.30
N GLY A 11 3.89 15.84 0.38
CA GLY A 11 3.85 15.69 1.85
C GLY A 11 2.58 15.07 2.46
N SER A 12 1.58 14.68 1.67
CA SER A 12 0.40 13.97 2.16
C SER A 12 0.58 12.47 1.98
N ASN A 13 0.55 11.70 3.07
CA ASN A 13 0.51 10.24 3.03
C ASN A 13 -0.60 9.76 2.08
N GLU A 14 -0.23 9.24 0.90
CA GLU A 14 -1.19 8.84 -0.13
C GLU A 14 -1.87 7.54 0.27
N ILE A 15 -3.20 7.56 0.37
CA ILE A 15 -3.98 6.37 0.71
C ILE A 15 -4.46 5.67 -0.57
N ILE A 16 -4.04 4.43 -0.76
CA ILE A 16 -4.46 3.58 -1.86
C ILE A 16 -5.43 2.50 -1.38
N ILE A 17 -6.33 2.06 -2.28
CA ILE A 17 -7.26 0.97 -2.02
C ILE A 17 -6.86 -0.23 -2.87
N ALA A 18 -6.68 -1.37 -2.21
CA ALA A 18 -6.40 -2.62 -2.89
C ALA A 18 -7.59 -3.08 -3.73
N LYS A 19 -7.38 -3.26 -5.04
CA LYS A 19 -8.43 -3.76 -5.95
C LYS A 19 -8.66 -5.27 -5.81
N PHE A 20 -7.64 -5.98 -5.36
CA PHE A 20 -7.61 -7.44 -5.25
C PHE A 20 -7.00 -7.86 -3.92
N ASN A 21 -7.35 -9.06 -3.48
CA ASN A 21 -6.65 -9.72 -2.41
C ASN A 21 -5.29 -10.23 -2.93
N TYR A 22 -4.26 -10.02 -2.13
CA TYR A 22 -2.93 -10.54 -2.36
C TYR A 22 -2.44 -11.18 -1.07
N ASN A 23 -2.14 -12.47 -1.14
CA ASN A 23 -1.58 -13.19 0.00
C ASN A 23 -0.06 -13.16 -0.17
N ALA A 24 0.65 -12.65 0.84
CA ALA A 24 2.10 -12.70 0.88
C ALA A 24 2.54 -14.16 0.74
N GLN A 25 3.42 -14.42 -0.22
CA GLN A 25 4.02 -15.73 -0.43
C GLN A 25 5.30 -15.86 0.40
N GLU A 26 5.97 -14.75 0.65
CA GLU A 26 7.21 -14.67 1.41
C GLU A 26 7.10 -13.76 2.65
N ASN A 27 7.94 -13.98 3.66
CA ASN A 27 7.90 -13.22 4.93
C ASN A 27 8.20 -11.72 4.77
N HIS A 28 8.80 -11.31 3.66
CA HIS A 28 9.10 -9.91 3.36
C HIS A 28 7.97 -9.21 2.59
N GLU A 29 6.93 -9.95 2.19
CA GLU A 29 5.78 -9.42 1.47
C GLU A 29 4.63 -9.06 2.42
N LEU A 30 3.87 -8.05 2.04
CA LEU A 30 2.68 -7.63 2.78
C LEU A 30 1.46 -8.36 2.23
N SER A 31 0.73 -9.07 3.09
CA SER A 31 -0.59 -9.58 2.72
C SER A 31 -1.58 -8.43 2.68
N ILE A 32 -2.38 -8.34 1.63
CA ILE A 32 -3.32 -7.25 1.34
C ILE A 32 -4.70 -7.85 1.08
N VAL A 33 -5.74 -7.28 1.67
CA VAL A 33 -7.13 -7.67 1.42
C VAL A 33 -7.76 -6.74 0.39
N LYS A 34 -8.64 -7.26 -0.46
CA LYS A 34 -9.43 -6.41 -1.38
C LYS A 34 -10.22 -5.38 -0.58
N ASN A 35 -10.26 -4.14 -1.07
CA ASN A 35 -10.91 -3.00 -0.42
C ASN A 35 -10.23 -2.53 0.87
N GLU A 36 -8.99 -2.98 1.12
CA GLU A 36 -8.18 -2.51 2.23
C GLU A 36 -7.47 -1.19 1.88
N ARG A 37 -7.33 -0.32 2.88
CA ARG A 37 -6.66 0.99 2.75
C ARG A 37 -5.21 0.89 3.20
N LEU A 38 -4.29 1.30 2.34
CA LEU A 38 -2.85 1.26 2.58
C LEU A 38 -2.26 2.64 2.35
N ILE A 39 -1.17 2.94 3.05
CA ILE A 39 -0.36 4.15 2.81
C ILE A 39 0.71 3.80 1.78
N LEU A 40 0.73 4.52 0.67
CA LEU A 40 1.82 4.46 -0.30
C LEU A 40 3.04 5.17 0.28
N LEU A 41 4.14 4.42 0.45
CA LEU A 41 5.40 4.95 0.96
C LEU A 41 6.38 5.28 -0.17
N ASP A 42 6.47 4.40 -1.17
CA ASP A 42 7.37 4.58 -2.31
C ASP A 42 6.86 3.81 -3.53
N ASP A 43 6.61 4.53 -4.63
CA ASP A 43 6.17 3.98 -5.91
C ASP A 43 7.28 3.96 -6.98
N LYS A 44 8.50 4.39 -6.63
CA LYS A 44 9.58 4.60 -7.61
C LYS A 44 10.15 3.32 -8.21
N CYS A 45 9.89 2.18 -7.58
CA CYS A 45 10.37 0.87 -8.01
C CYS A 45 9.25 0.04 -8.64
N LEU A 46 9.62 -1.04 -9.33
CA LEU A 46 8.67 -2.01 -9.90
C LEU A 46 7.68 -2.57 -8.85
N TRP A 47 8.13 -2.64 -7.60
CA TRP A 47 7.33 -3.00 -6.44
C TRP A 47 7.15 -1.79 -5.55
N TRP A 48 5.91 -1.42 -5.32
CA TRP A 48 5.58 -0.30 -4.45
C TRP A 48 5.69 -0.72 -3.00
N LYS A 49 6.34 0.14 -2.20
CA LYS A 49 6.38 0.00 -0.77
C LYS A 49 5.13 0.64 -0.19
N VAL A 50 4.36 -0.15 0.56
CA VAL A 50 3.11 0.29 1.18
C VAL A 50 3.08 -0.12 2.65
N LYS A 51 2.37 0.64 3.48
CA LYS A 51 2.17 0.33 4.90
C LYS A 51 0.69 0.18 5.20
N ARG A 52 0.32 -0.82 6.00
CA ARG A 52 -1.03 -0.91 6.56
C ARG A 52 -1.31 0.27 7.49
N ILE A 53 -2.54 0.78 7.42
CA ILE A 53 -3.04 1.83 8.32
C ILE A 53 -3.43 1.22 9.69
N ASP A 54 -3.33 -0.11 9.85
CA ASP A 54 -3.68 -0.77 11.11
C ASP A 54 -2.83 -0.18 12.24
N SER A 55 -3.53 0.44 13.19
CA SER A 55 -2.98 1.35 14.18
C SER A 55 -1.91 0.62 14.98
N ASP A 56 -0.67 1.09 14.83
CA ASP A 56 0.46 0.74 15.68
C ASP A 56 0.16 1.29 17.08
N GLU A 57 -0.64 0.56 17.87
CA GLU A 57 -0.75 0.72 19.32
C GLU A 57 -0.77 -0.66 19.96
N ASN A 58 0.42 -1.17 20.31
CA ASN A 58 0.70 -1.88 21.56
C ASN A 58 2.21 -2.11 21.67
N GLY A 59 2.84 -1.32 22.56
CA GLY A 59 4.14 -1.62 23.15
C GLY A 59 4.04 -2.62 24.29
#